data_AF-A0A382T2D5-F1
#
_entry.id   AF-A0A382T2D5-F1
#
_cell.length_a   1.000
_cell.length_b   1.000
_cell.length_c   1.000
_cell.angle_alpha   90.00
_cell.angle_beta   90.00
_cell.angle_gamma   90.00
#
_symmetry.space_group_name_H-M   'P 1'
#
loop_
_entity.id
_entity.type
_entity.pdbx_description
1 polymer ?
#
loop_
_entity_poly.entity_id
_entity_poly.type
_entity_poly.pdbx_seq_one_letter_code
_entity_poly.pdbx_strand_id
1 'polypeptide(L)'
;TEAYKRVWIDNFENYFTGLFDSEKFSKNYNELISKELDLMKRWNVVMDIMLKSANMPTKQEIDEIYEELHSLKKKISKLESSTKKSEKNDSE
;
A
#
# COMPACT_ATOMS: atom_id res chain seq x y z
N THR A 1 41.10 8.71 -22.19
CA THR A 1 40.14 8.00 -21.31
C THR A 1 38.81 8.74 -21.19
N GLU A 2 38.81 10.04 -20.92
CA GLU A 2 37.57 10.83 -20.79
C GLU A 2 36.79 11.02 -22.10
N ALA A 3 37.47 11.16 -23.24
CA ALA A 3 36.79 11.27 -24.54
C ALA A 3 35.97 10.02 -24.89
N TYR A 4 36.49 8.83 -24.58
CA TYR A 4 35.79 7.56 -24.81
C TYR A 4 34.55 7.42 -23.92
N LYS A 5 34.65 7.84 -22.64
CA LYS A 5 33.49 7.86 -21.73
C LYS A 5 32.39 8.77 -22.24
N ARG A 6 32.73 9.96 -22.76
CA ARG A 6 31.74 10.88 -23.34
C ARG A 6 31.04 10.29 -24.54
N VAL A 7 31.80 9.74 -25.50
CA VAL A 7 31.20 9.08 -26.67
C VAL A 7 30.25 7.94 -26.27
N TRP A 8 30.62 7.17 -25.24
CA TRP A 8 29.75 6.12 -24.73
C TRP A 8 28.48 6.66 -24.06
N ILE A 9 28.60 7.69 -23.23
CA ILE A 9 27.46 8.37 -22.59
C ILE A 9 26.54 8.99 -23.66
N ASP A 10 27.10 9.73 -24.62
CA ASP A 10 26.33 10.39 -25.68
C ASP A 10 25.58 9.36 -26.54
N ASN A 11 26.23 8.22 -26.86
CA ASN A 11 25.58 7.17 -27.62
C ASN A 11 24.42 6.53 -26.85
N PHE A 12 24.63 6.28 -25.56
CA PHE A 12 23.60 5.74 -24.67
C PHE A 12 22.42 6.72 -24.53
N GLU A 13 22.71 7.99 -24.23
CA GLU A 13 21.71 9.04 -24.07
C GLU A 13 20.87 9.20 -25.34
N ASN A 14 21.49 9.27 -26.51
CA ASN A 14 20.75 9.39 -27.77
C ASN A 14 19.82 8.19 -28.03
N TYR A 15 20.28 6.97 -27.73
CA TYR A 15 19.47 5.77 -27.92
C TYR A 15 18.28 5.73 -26.96
N PHE A 16 18.52 6.00 -25.66
CA PHE A 16 17.47 5.97 -24.66
C PHE A 16 16.49 7.13 -24.79
N THR A 17 16.94 8.33 -25.13
CA THR A 17 16.05 9.45 -25.46
C THR A 17 15.14 9.07 -26.62
N GLY A 18 15.67 8.51 -27.71
CA GLY A 18 14.85 8.05 -28.83
C GLY A 18 13.88 6.92 -28.46
N LEU A 19 14.30 6.01 -27.59
CA LEU A 19 13.44 4.93 -27.07
C LEU A 19 12.31 5.49 -26.20
N PHE A 20 12.61 6.41 -25.29
CA PHE A 20 11.64 7.00 -24.36
C PHE A 20 10.68 7.98 -25.04
N ASP A 21 11.13 8.69 -26.07
CA ASP A 21 10.28 9.54 -26.93
C ASP A 21 9.40 8.72 -27.88
N SER A 22 9.68 7.42 -28.05
CA SER A 22 8.87 6.55 -28.90
C SER A 22 7.50 6.30 -28.28
N GLU A 23 6.45 6.80 -28.94
CA GLU A 23 5.06 6.53 -28.55
C GLU A 23 4.77 5.02 -28.41
N LYS A 24 5.40 4.19 -29.25
CA LYS A 24 5.28 2.72 -29.20
C LYS A 24 5.85 2.16 -27.90
N PHE A 25 7.01 2.65 -27.46
CA PHE A 25 7.61 2.25 -26.20
C PHE A 25 6.70 2.65 -25.04
N SER A 26 6.23 3.91 -24.99
CA SER A 26 5.36 4.38 -23.92
C SER A 26 4.05 3.58 -23.85
N LYS A 27 3.42 3.30 -24.99
CA LYS A 27 2.17 2.48 -25.04
C LYS A 27 2.39 1.07 -24.53
N ASN A 28 3.40 0.37 -25.06
CA ASN A 28 3.67 -1.01 -24.68
C ASN A 28 4.11 -1.13 -23.21
N TYR A 29 4.93 -0.20 -22.74
CA TYR A 29 5.38 -0.17 -21.35
C TYR A 29 4.21 0.11 -20.40
N ASN A 30 3.36 1.09 -20.71
CA ASN A 30 2.16 1.36 -19.92
C ASN A 30 1.20 0.17 -19.89
N GLU A 31 1.02 -0.54 -21.01
CA GLU A 31 0.22 -1.76 -21.05
C GLU A 31 0.81 -2.85 -20.15
N LEU A 32 2.12 -3.09 -20.26
CA LEU A 32 2.82 -4.07 -19.42
C LEU A 32 2.63 -3.75 -17.93
N ILE A 33 2.91 -2.51 -17.51
CA ILE A 33 2.77 -2.08 -16.12
C ILE A 33 1.31 -2.18 -15.66
N SER A 34 0.35 -1.84 -16.52
CA SER A 34 -1.08 -1.99 -16.19
C SER A 34 -1.45 -3.45 -15.95
N LYS A 35 -0.95 -4.37 -16.79
CA LYS A 35 -1.17 -5.82 -16.62
C LYS A 35 -0.48 -6.34 -15.35
N GLU A 36 0.73 -5.87 -15.06
CA GLU A 36 1.44 -6.23 -13.83
C GLU A 36 0.67 -5.78 -12.59
N LEU A 37 0.14 -4.55 -12.56
CA LEU A 37 -0.71 -4.05 -11.48
C LEU A 37 -2.00 -4.88 -11.32
N ASP A 38 -2.63 -5.27 -12.42
CA ASP A 38 -3.80 -6.15 -12.39
C ASP A 38 -3.46 -7.53 -11.81
N LEU A 39 -2.29 -8.08 -12.14
CA LEU A 39 -1.81 -9.33 -11.56
C LEU A 39 -1.54 -9.19 -10.06
N MET A 40 -0.88 -8.12 -9.63
CA MET A 40 -0.64 -7.86 -8.20
C MET A 40 -1.95 -7.74 -7.41
N LYS A 41 -2.97 -7.07 -7.96
CA LYS A 41 -4.30 -7.00 -7.33
C LYS A 41 -4.94 -8.39 -7.19
N ARG A 42 -4.85 -9.22 -8.23
CA ARG A 42 -5.36 -10.60 -8.20
C ARG A 42 -4.56 -11.48 -7.25
N TRP A 43 -3.27 -11.23 -7.11
CA TRP A 43 -2.41 -11.96 -6.17
C TRP A 43 -2.88 -11.80 -4.72
N ASN A 44 -3.34 -10.60 -4.32
CA ASN A 44 -3.92 -10.40 -3.00
C ASN A 44 -5.14 -11.31 -2.75
N VAL A 45 -6.02 -11.45 -3.75
CA VAL A 45 -7.18 -12.35 -3.67
C VAL A 45 -6.76 -13.81 -3.53
N VAL A 46 -5.75 -14.24 -4.29
CA VAL A 46 -5.21 -15.61 -4.20
C VAL A 46 -4.62 -15.87 -2.82
N MET A 47 -3.87 -14.89 -2.28
CA MET A 47 -3.31 -14.97 -0.93
C MET A 47 -4.43 -15.08 0.12
N ASP A 48 -5.50 -14.30 0.00
CA ASP A 48 -6.63 -14.37 0.93
C ASP A 48 -7.32 -15.74 0.90
N ILE A 49 -7.51 -16.32 -0.29
CA ILE A 49 -8.06 -17.69 -0.43
C ILE A 49 -7.13 -18.70 0.23
N MET A 50 -5.82 -18.56 0.02
CA MET A 50 -4.83 -19.46 0.62
C MET A 50 -4.83 -19.36 2.16
N LEU A 51 -4.84 -18.14 2.71
CA LEU A 51 -4.92 -17.90 4.15
C LEU A 51 -6.18 -18.52 4.75
N LYS A 52 -7.35 -18.30 4.13
CA LYS A 52 -8.61 -18.90 4.55
C LYS A 52 -8.56 -20.42 4.52
N SER A 53 -7.95 -21.02 3.48
CA SER A 53 -7.79 -22.47 3.39
C SER A 53 -6.89 -23.05 4.49
N ALA A 54 -5.93 -22.26 4.99
CA ALA A 54 -5.05 -22.62 6.10
C ALA A 54 -5.62 -22.22 7.47
N ASN A 55 -6.89 -21.78 7.53
CA ASN A 55 -7.55 -21.27 8.73
C ASN A 55 -6.80 -20.10 9.39
N MET A 56 -6.15 -19.27 8.56
CA MET A 56 -5.46 -18.04 8.95
C MET A 56 -6.28 -16.81 8.53
N PRO A 57 -6.28 -15.73 9.34
CA PRO A 57 -7.01 -14.51 9.03
C PRO A 57 -6.38 -13.75 7.85
N THR A 58 -7.23 -13.13 7.04
CA THR A 58 -6.82 -12.24 5.94
C THR A 58 -6.44 -10.86 6.46
N LYS A 59 -5.75 -10.07 5.63
CA LYS A 59 -5.35 -8.70 6.00
C LYS A 59 -6.58 -7.84 6.36
N GLN A 60 -7.64 -7.95 5.58
CA GLN A 60 -8.86 -7.18 5.81
C GLN A 60 -9.50 -7.53 7.17
N GLU A 61 -9.61 -8.82 7.48
CA GLU A 61 -10.16 -9.28 8.76
C GLU A 61 -9.32 -8.77 9.95
N ILE A 62 -7.99 -8.73 9.81
CA ILE A 62 -7.09 -8.17 10.83
C ILE A 62 -7.32 -6.66 10.99
N ASP A 63 -7.44 -5.92 9.88
CA ASP A 63 -7.64 -4.47 9.90
C ASP A 63 -9.00 -4.12 10.54
N GLU A 64 -10.06 -4.88 10.24
CA GLU A 64 -11.39 -4.74 10.86
C GLU A 64 -11.34 -4.97 12.37
N ILE A 65 -10.67 -6.04 12.82
CA ILE A 65 -10.47 -6.32 14.25
C ILE A 65 -9.72 -5.18 14.93
N TYR A 66 -8.71 -4.61 14.28
CA TYR A 66 -7.94 -3.50 14.84
C TYR A 66 -8.79 -2.23 15.03
N GLU A 67 -9.60 -1.89 14.03
CA GLU A 67 -10.52 -0.74 14.12
C GLU A 67 -11.59 -0.93 15.21
N GLU A 68 -12.16 -2.14 15.32
CA GLU A 68 -13.10 -2.46 16.38
C GLU A 68 -12.46 -2.35 17.77
N LEU A 69 -11.27 -2.92 17.95
CA LEU A 69 -10.51 -2.83 19.19
C LEU A 69 -10.22 -1.37 19.57
N HIS A 70 -9.81 -0.56 18.60
CA HIS A 70 -9.55 0.86 18.82
C HIS A 70 -10.82 1.62 19.22
N SER A 71 -11.95 1.34 18.54
CA SER A 71 -13.26 1.92 18.86
C SER A 71 -13.73 1.54 20.27
N LEU A 72 -13.58 0.27 20.66
CA LEU A 72 -13.90 -0.23 21.99
C LEU A 72 -13.04 0.46 23.05
N LYS A 73 -11.72 0.55 22.86
CA LYS A 73 -10.81 1.25 23.77
C LYS A 73 -11.24 2.71 23.99
N LYS A 74 -11.64 3.40 22.91
CA LYS A 74 -12.13 4.79 22.98
C LYS A 74 -13.43 4.89 23.76
N LYS A 75 -14.38 3.97 23.56
CA LYS A 75 -15.64 3.93 24.31
C LYS A 75 -15.38 3.70 25.80
N ILE A 76 -14.54 2.74 26.15
CA ILE A 76 -14.15 2.45 27.54
C ILE A 76 -13.53 3.69 28.19
N SER A 77 -12.55 4.31 27.52
CA SER A 77 -11.88 5.53 28.05
C SER A 77 -12.86 6.67 28.32
N LYS A 78 -13.85 6.87 27.43
CA LYS A 78 -14.91 7.87 27.62
C LYS A 78 -15.80 7.53 28.83
N LEU A 79 -16.24 6.28 28.94
CA LEU A 79 -17.06 5.83 30.06
C LEU A 79 -16.33 6.03 31.39
N GLU A 80 -15.07 5.60 31.49
CA GLU A 80 -14.23 5.80 32.68
C GLU A 80 -14.09 7.28 33.04
N SER A 81 -13.94 8.17 32.05
CA SER A 81 -13.84 9.62 32.29
C SER A 81 -15.15 10.23 32.78
N SER A 82 -16.30 9.76 32.26
CA SER A 82 -17.62 10.22 32.67
C SER A 82 -17.95 9.77 34.10
N THR A 83 -17.63 8.52 34.45
CA THR A 83 -17.80 7.99 35.81
C THR A 83 -16.98 8.81 36.81
N LYS A 84 -15.70 9.05 36.52
CA LYS A 84 -14.84 9.90 37.36
C LYS A 84 -15.36 11.33 37.54
N LYS A 85 -16.03 11.89 36.52
CA LYS A 85 -16.62 13.23 36.61
C LYS A 85 -17.89 13.26 37.45
N SER A 86 -18.73 12.21 37.37
CA SER A 86 -19.91 12.05 38.23
C SER A 86 -19.52 11.94 39.70
N GLU A 87 -18.54 11.09 40.02
CA GLU A 87 -18.06 10.90 41.40
C GLU A 87 -17.52 12.21 42.02
N LYS A 88 -16.91 13.07 41.21
CA LYS A 88 -16.40 14.37 41.66
C LYS A 88 -17.49 15.39 41.95
N ASN A 89 -18.56 15.40 41.15
CA ASN A 89 -19.69 16.31 41.33
C ASN A 89 -20.61 15.89 42.49
N ASP A 90 -20.66 14.61 42.84
CA ASP A 90 -21.41 14.11 44.01
C ASP A 90 -20.65 14.33 45.34
N SER A 91 -19.39 14.77 45.27
CA SER A 91 -18.52 15.01 46.43
C SER A 91 -18.33 16.50 46.78
N GLU A 92 -18.92 17.42 46.00
CA GLU A 92 -19.01 18.88 46.25
C GLU A 92 -20.40 19.27 46.76
#